data_AF-A0A2V2XSX7-F1
#
_entry.id   AF-A0A2V2XSX7-F1
#
_cell.length_a   1.000
_cell.length_b   1.000
_cell.length_c   1.000
_cell.angle_alpha   90.00
_cell.angle_beta   90.00
_cell.angle_gamma   90.00
#
_symmetry.space_group_name_H-M   'P 1'
#
loop_
_entity.id
_entity.type
_entity.pdbx_description
1 polymer ?
#
loop_
_entity_poly.entity_id
_entity_poly.type
_entity_poly.pdbx_seq_one_letter_code
_entity_poly.pdbx_strand_id
1 'polypeptide(L)' 'MRIITVKIPETYLEGLEELVNIGRYTSRSEAIRAAIRDLLKRELWEMSSSSASDRENEREETVGINRRLDRSSRVVRLTL' A
#
# COMPACT_ATOMS: atom_id res chain seq x y z
N MET A 1 16.94 12.50 7.99
CA MET A 1 15.85 12.86 8.92
C MET A 1 16.23 14.13 9.66
N ARG A 2 15.27 15.00 10.00
CA ARG A 2 15.47 16.20 10.84
C ARG A 2 14.72 16.01 12.16
N ILE A 3 15.26 16.57 13.26
CA ILE A 3 14.59 16.53 14.57
C ILE A 3 13.58 17.68 14.63
N ILE A 4 12.38 17.37 15.09
CA ILE A 4 11.30 18.33 15.31
C ILE A 4 10.84 18.15 16.76
N THR A 5 10.75 19.25 17.49
CA THR A 5 10.19 19.27 18.85
C THR A 5 8.82 19.91 18.81
N VAL A 6 7.81 19.21 19.30
CA VAL A 6 6.42 19.69 19.38
C VAL A 6 5.90 19.54 20.80
N LYS A 7 5.01 20.44 21.22
CA LYS A 7 4.26 20.31 22.48
C LYS A 7 2.91 19.70 22.17
N ILE A 8 2.55 18.63 22.86
CA ILE A 8 1.26 17.94 22.73
C ILE A 8 0.68 17.68 24.13
N PRO A 9 -0.65 17.68 24.29
CA PRO A 9 -1.31 17.25 25.52
C PRO A 9 -0.94 15.81 25.92
N GLU A 10 -0.91 15.54 27.22
CA GLU A 10 -0.56 14.21 27.77
C GLU A 10 -1.49 13.11 27.28
N THR A 11 -2.79 13.38 27.16
CA THR A 11 -3.78 12.40 26.67
C THR A 11 -3.45 11.85 25.29
N TYR A 12 -2.85 12.66 24.40
CA TYR A 12 -2.42 12.18 23.08
C TYR A 12 -1.13 11.37 23.14
N LEU A 13 -0.26 11.68 24.11
CA LEU A 13 0.95 10.90 24.35
C LEU A 13 0.60 9.50 24.88
N GLU A 14 -0.36 9.41 25.80
CA GLU A 14 -0.87 8.13 26.33
C GLU A 14 -1.44 7.25 25.21
N GLY A 15 -2.29 7.82 24.35
CA GLY A 15 -2.82 7.07 23.20
C GLY A 15 -1.72 6.60 22.24
N LEU A 16 -0.67 7.42 22.05
CA LEU A 16 0.47 7.03 21.24
C LEU A 16 1.30 5.90 21.87
N GLU A 17 1.44 5.91 23.20
CA GLU A 17 2.11 4.86 23.95
C GLU A 17 1.33 3.55 23.93
N GLU A 18 0.01 3.60 24.03
CA GLU A 18 -0.84 2.42 23.87
C GLU A 18 -0.62 1.76 22.50
N LEU A 19 -0.59 2.56 21.42
CA LEU A 19 -0.30 2.06 20.07
C LEU A 19 1.06 1.37 19.93
N VAL A 20 2.05 1.83 20.69
CA VAL A 20 3.38 1.19 20.75
C VAL A 20 3.32 -0.09 21.60
N ASN A 21 2.63 -0.05 22.74
CA ASN A 21 2.50 -1.19 23.66
C ASN A 21 1.78 -2.38 23.03
N ILE A 22 0.77 -2.14 22.20
CA ILE A 22 0.09 -3.21 21.43
C ILE A 22 0.94 -3.72 20.25
N GLY A 23 2.14 -3.17 20.04
CA GLY A 23 3.07 -3.59 19.00
C GLY A 23 2.71 -3.13 17.58
N ARG A 24 1.77 -2.18 17.43
CA ARG A 24 1.39 -1.64 16.10
C ARG A 24 2.47 -0.77 15.50
N TYR A 25 3.25 -0.09 16.35
CA TYR A 25 4.40 0.71 15.95
C TYR A 25 5.59 0.41 16.85
N THR A 26 6.80 0.47 16.29
CA THR A 26 8.03 0.19 17.03
C THR A 26 8.41 1.32 17.99
N SER A 27 7.93 2.55 17.73
CA SER A 27 8.19 3.72 18.59
C SER A 27 7.15 4.82 18.40
N ARG A 28 7.07 5.71 19.40
CA ARG A 28 6.28 6.95 19.34
C ARG A 28 6.61 7.78 18.09
N SER A 29 7.89 7.92 17.78
CA SER A 29 8.37 8.66 16.61
C SER A 29 7.93 8.04 15.29
N GLU A 30 7.79 6.71 15.22
CA GLU A 30 7.30 6.03 14.04
C GLU A 30 5.80 6.25 13.85
N ALA A 31 5.02 6.08 14.92
CA ALA A 31 3.58 6.34 14.91
C ALA A 31 3.26 7.79 14.49
N ILE A 32 4.00 8.77 15.01
CA ILE A 32 3.86 10.19 14.61
C ILE A 32 4.18 10.37 13.12
N ARG A 33 5.27 9.77 12.62
CA ARG A 33 5.62 9.87 11.20
C ARG A 33 4.57 9.22 10.29
N ALA A 34 3.98 8.11 10.71
CA ALA A 34 2.89 7.45 9.98
C ALA A 34 1.66 8.36 9.92
N ALA A 35 1.23 8.92 11.06
CA ALA A 35 0.11 9.86 11.11
C ALA A 35 0.34 11.10 10.22
N ILE A 36 1.55 11.68 10.24
CA ILE A 36 1.91 12.80 9.35
C ILE A 36 1.83 12.38 7.88
N ARG A 37 2.32 11.19 7.52
CA ARG A 37 2.27 10.68 6.14
C ARG A 37 0.84 10.52 5.67
N ASP A 38 -0.01 9.91 6.48
CA ASP A 38 -1.40 9.64 6.13
C ASP A 38 -2.19 10.95 6.01
N LEU A 39 -1.93 11.90 6.90
CA LEU A 39 -2.45 13.26 6.81
C LEU A 39 -2.03 13.93 5.50
N LEU A 40 -0.73 13.95 5.18
CA LEU A 40 -0.24 14.57 3.95
C LEU A 40 -0.79 13.89 2.69
N LYS A 41 -0.90 12.56 2.70
CA LYS A 41 -1.48 11.82 1.57
C LYS A 41 -2.93 12.21 1.36
N ARG A 42 -3.74 12.31 2.42
CA ARG A 42 -5.15 12.70 2.30
C ARG A 42 -5.29 14.13 1.77
N GLU A 43 -4.68 15.11 2.45
CA GLU A 43 -4.90 16.52 2.14
C GLU A 43 -4.26 16.95 0.81
N LEU A 44 -3.08 16.41 0.47
CA LEU A 44 -2.37 16.82 -0.75
C LEU A 44 -2.85 16.05 -1.98
N TRP A 45 -3.19 14.76 -1.84
CA TRP A 45 -3.66 13.97 -2.97
C TRP A 45 -5.06 14.40 -3.40
N GLU A 46 -5.97 14.69 -2.46
CA GLU A 46 -7.30 15.25 -2.77
C GLU A 46 -7.21 16.61 -3.50
N MET A 47 -6.20 17.42 -3.18
CA MET A 47 -5.94 18.67 -3.89
C MET A 47 -5.39 18.43 -5.32
N SER A 48 -4.59 17.39 -5.51
CA SER A 48 -3.95 17.07 -6.81
C SER A 48 -4.77 16.17 -7.74
N SER A 49 -5.72 15.40 -7.20
CA SER A 49 -6.57 14.46 -7.96
C SER A 49 -7.61 15.15 -8.84
N SER A 50 -7.72 16.47 -8.77
CA SER A 50 -8.35 17.26 -9.84
C SER A 50 -7.50 17.30 -11.12
N SER A 51 -6.30 16.68 -11.16
CA SER A 51 -5.42 16.76 -12.33
C SER A 51 -4.64 15.52 -12.79
N ALA A 52 -4.42 14.43 -12.03
CA ALA A 52 -3.63 13.29 -12.58
C ALA A 52 -3.61 11.95 -11.78
N SER A 53 -4.64 11.10 -11.81
CA SER A 53 -4.45 9.66 -11.45
C SER A 53 -5.55 8.70 -11.94
N ASP A 54 -5.84 8.73 -13.23
CA ASP A 54 -6.15 7.48 -13.94
C ASP A 54 -4.82 6.81 -14.28
N ARG A 55 -4.71 5.49 -14.06
CA ARG A 55 -3.58 4.58 -14.36
C ARG A 55 -2.60 4.34 -13.22
N GLU A 56 -2.98 3.46 -12.29
CA GLU A 56 -2.14 2.31 -11.91
C GLU A 56 -2.95 1.32 -11.06
N ASN A 57 -3.75 0.48 -11.73
CA ASN A 57 -4.28 -0.75 -11.12
C ASN A 57 -4.45 -1.85 -12.19
N GLU A 58 -3.34 -2.31 -12.77
CA GLU A 58 -3.29 -3.47 -13.68
C GLU A 58 -2.07 -4.36 -13.38
N ARG A 59 -1.82 -4.69 -12.11
CA ARG A 59 -0.75 -5.65 -11.75
C ARG A 59 -1.19 -6.70 -10.75
N GLU A 60 -2.38 -7.28 -10.92
CA GLU A 60 -2.74 -8.55 -10.28
C GLU A 60 -3.70 -9.38 -11.15
N GLU A 61 -3.25 -9.83 -12.34
CA GLU A 61 -3.92 -10.98 -13.00
C GLU A 61 -2.99 -11.74 -13.95
N THR A 62 -1.91 -12.33 -13.44
CA THR A 62 -1.27 -13.48 -14.11
C THR A 62 -0.87 -14.53 -13.08
N VAL A 63 -1.85 -15.09 -12.39
CA VAL A 63 -1.68 -16.38 -11.69
C VAL A 63 -2.68 -17.36 -12.30
N GLY A 64 -2.17 -18.26 -13.15
CA GLY A 64 -2.83 -19.54 -13.40
C GLY A 64 -3.26 -19.82 -14.83
N ILE A 65 -2.32 -20.04 -15.74
CA ILE A 65 -2.57 -20.94 -16.89
C ILE A 65 -1.33 -21.80 -17.10
N ASN A 66 -1.21 -22.87 -16.33
CA ASN A 66 -0.50 -24.07 -16.78
C ASN A 66 -0.97 -25.25 -15.94
N ARG A 67 -2.19 -25.69 -16.22
CA ARG A 67 -2.61 -27.04 -15.86
C ARG A 67 -3.28 -27.67 -17.07
N ARG A 68 -2.75 -28.85 -17.41
CA ARG A 68 -3.40 -29.95 -18.14
C ARG A 68 -3.06 -30.06 -19.63
N LEU A 69 -1.98 -30.80 -19.86
CA LEU A 69 -1.89 -31.82 -20.90
C LEU A 69 -3.26 -32.50 -21.10
N ASP A 70 -3.80 -32.47 -22.31
CA ASP A 70 -4.68 -33.54 -22.75
C ASP A 70 -4.11 -34.23 -23.99
N ARG A 71 -3.99 -35.54 -23.83
CA ARG A 71 -3.59 -36.52 -24.83
C ARG A 71 -4.79 -36.77 -25.73
N SER A 72 -4.85 -36.13 -26.89
CA SER A 72 -5.51 -36.77 -28.04
C SER A 72 -5.11 -36.13 -29.35
N SER A 73 -4.27 -36.86 -30.08
CA SER A 73 -4.61 -37.29 -31.43
C SER A 73 -5.14 -36.21 -32.39
N ARG A 74 -4.25 -35.64 -33.22
CA ARG A 74 -4.24 -35.91 -34.67
C ARG A 74 -3.31 -34.95 -35.40
N VAL A 75 -2.30 -35.58 -35.98
CA VAL A 75 -1.44 -35.15 -37.07
C VAL A 75 -2.29 -34.58 -38.24
N VAL A 76 -1.64 -33.79 -39.11
CA VAL A 76 -2.02 -33.45 -40.51
C VAL A 76 -2.95 -32.21 -40.59
N ARG A 77 -2.67 -31.12 -41.33
CA ARG A 77 -2.09 -30.96 -42.66
C ARG A 77 -1.68 -29.50 -42.92
N LEU A 78 -0.50 -29.33 -43.53
CA LEU A 78 -0.17 -28.23 -44.43
C LEU A 78 -1.24 -28.13 -45.53
N THR A 79 -1.85 -26.96 -45.77
CA THR A 79 -2.52 -26.67 -47.04
C THR A 79 -2.46 -25.17 -47.34
N LEU A 80 -1.66 -24.88 -48.38
CA LEU A 80 -1.51 -23.68 -49.23
C LEU A 80 -1.04 -22.38 -48.58
#